data_AF-E2ATP8-F1
#
_entry.id   AF-E2ATP8-F1
#
_cell.length_a   1.000
_cell.length_b   1.000
_cell.length_c   1.000
_cell.angle_alpha   90.00
_cell.angle_beta   90.00
_cell.angle_gamma   90.00
#
_symmetry.space_group_name_H-M   'P 1'
#
loop_
_entity.id
_entity.type
_entity.pdbx_description
1 polymer ?
#
loop_
_entity_poly.entity_id
_entity_poly.type
_entity_poly.pdbx_seq_one_letter_code
_entity_poly.pdbx_strand_id
1 'polypeptide(L)'
;MAYIDLYDVFGNLELMVMNLVETIAYTMTFMVVWLIRCSNLLKHVINAVRKSIMEQKFENSEEERIYYHYNYTSKIFTYGSIAGMLITITLLYFRPLLRFSTSNQVLHNDTQFFMLPYRVHIFFDTTNNYTYILMYLYLFPMFYVSICHMAAICLLVILVFHICGELSILSYRIKNVRTYSQDTIVDRIRSFVRMHLKIIW
;
A
#
# COMPACT_ATOMS: atom_id res chain seq x y z
N MET A 1 11.79 0.31 -20.45
CA MET A 1 12.90 1.03 -19.78
C MET A 1 13.51 0.21 -18.66
N ALA A 2 12.81 -0.06 -17.55
CA ALA A 2 13.37 -0.86 -16.45
C ALA A 2 13.74 -2.31 -16.85
N TYR A 3 12.86 -2.99 -17.60
CA TYR A 3 13.13 -4.34 -18.13
C TYR A 3 14.29 -4.42 -19.13
N ILE A 4 14.57 -3.32 -19.83
CA ILE A 4 15.68 -3.26 -20.80
C ILE A 4 16.99 -3.05 -20.03
N ASP A 5 16.98 -2.18 -19.02
CA ASP A 5 18.11 -2.01 -18.09
C ASP A 5 18.48 -3.34 -17.38
N LEU A 6 17.48 -4.19 -17.09
CA LEU A 6 17.73 -5.50 -16.48
C LEU A 6 18.55 -6.42 -17.42
N TYR A 7 18.33 -6.29 -18.73
CA TYR A 7 19.08 -7.03 -19.73
C TYR A 7 20.51 -6.48 -19.87
N ASP A 8 20.70 -5.16 -19.79
CA ASP A 8 22.01 -4.53 -19.89
C ASP A 8 22.92 -4.82 -18.69
N VAL A 9 22.32 -4.98 -17.52
CA VAL A 9 23.00 -5.24 -16.25
C VAL A 9 23.25 -6.74 -16.02
N PHE A 10 22.80 -7.59 -16.95
CA PHE A 10 22.89 -9.03 -16.84
C PHE A 10 24.36 -9.48 -16.72
N GLY A 11 24.69 -10.13 -15.59
CA GLY A 11 26.05 -10.52 -15.24
C GLY A 11 26.58 -9.88 -13.95
N ASN A 12 25.99 -8.76 -13.49
CA ASN A 12 26.27 -8.20 -12.18
C ASN A 12 25.11 -8.45 -11.20
N LEU A 13 25.31 -9.39 -10.26
CA LEU A 13 24.26 -9.83 -9.33
C LEU A 13 23.68 -8.68 -8.49
N GLU A 14 24.51 -7.80 -7.95
CA GLU A 14 24.07 -6.70 -7.08
C GLU A 14 23.16 -5.74 -7.83
N LEU A 15 23.60 -5.29 -9.01
CA LEU A 15 22.83 -4.36 -9.83
C LEU A 15 21.55 -5.02 -10.37
N MET A 16 21.60 -6.32 -10.70
CA MET A 16 20.46 -7.08 -11.19
C MET A 16 19.38 -7.24 -10.12
N VAL A 17 19.76 -7.54 -8.87
CA VAL A 17 18.83 -7.64 -7.74
C VAL A 17 18.15 -6.30 -7.49
N MET A 18 18.90 -5.19 -7.48
CA MET A 18 18.31 -3.86 -7.29
C MET A 18 17.28 -3.51 -8.38
N ASN A 19 17.61 -3.74 -9.65
CA ASN A 19 16.69 -3.47 -10.76
C ASN A 19 15.46 -4.40 -10.69
N LEU A 20 15.65 -5.68 -10.38
CA LEU A 20 14.55 -6.64 -10.27
C LEU A 20 13.55 -6.21 -9.17
N VAL A 21 14.03 -5.78 -8.01
CA VAL A 21 13.17 -5.29 -6.91
C VAL A 21 12.34 -4.09 -7.35
N GLU A 22 12.95 -3.11 -8.03
CA GLU A 22 12.25 -1.93 -8.55
C GLU A 22 11.20 -2.32 -9.59
N THR A 23 11.56 -3.19 -10.53
CA THR A 23 10.67 -3.63 -11.61
C THR A 23 9.48 -4.44 -11.08
N ILE A 24 9.70 -5.32 -10.10
CA ILE A 24 8.63 -6.05 -9.41
C ILE A 24 7.70 -5.06 -8.69
N ALA A 25 8.24 -4.06 -8.00
CA ALA A 25 7.42 -3.06 -7.31
C ALA A 25 6.51 -2.30 -8.28
N TYR A 26 7.01 -1.88 -9.44
CA TYR A 26 6.20 -1.19 -10.45
C TYR A 26 5.09 -2.08 -11.02
N THR A 27 5.40 -3.33 -11.32
CA THR A 27 4.42 -4.27 -11.87
C THR A 27 3.34 -4.63 -10.86
N MET A 28 3.72 -4.85 -9.60
CA MET A 28 2.75 -5.03 -8.51
C MET A 28 1.86 -3.80 -8.36
N THR A 29 2.43 -2.60 -8.42
CA THR A 29 1.65 -1.35 -8.35
C THR A 29 0.64 -1.27 -9.47
N PHE A 30 1.06 -1.53 -10.71
CA PHE A 30 0.18 -1.51 -11.86
C PHE A 30 -0.95 -2.53 -11.72
N MET A 31 -0.63 -3.77 -11.33
CA MET A 31 -1.61 -4.84 -11.11
C MET A 31 -2.63 -4.45 -10.03
N VAL A 32 -2.18 -3.93 -8.88
CA VAL A 32 -3.07 -3.56 -7.78
C VAL A 32 -3.99 -2.39 -8.15
N VAL A 33 -3.46 -1.35 -8.80
CA VAL A 33 -4.27 -0.20 -9.24
C VAL A 33 -5.28 -0.64 -10.30
N TRP A 34 -4.87 -1.51 -11.22
CA TRP A 34 -5.75 -2.11 -12.22
C TRP A 34 -6.88 -2.92 -11.56
N LEU A 35 -6.54 -3.80 -10.60
CA LEU A 35 -7.51 -4.57 -9.83
C LEU A 35 -8.50 -3.66 -9.11
N ILE A 36 -8.04 -2.59 -8.46
CA ILE A 36 -8.93 -1.63 -7.76
C ILE A 36 -9.89 -0.95 -8.75
N ARG A 37 -9.40 -0.58 -9.94
CA ARG A 37 -10.19 0.16 -10.92
C ARG A 37 -11.21 -0.73 -11.63
N CYS A 38 -10.82 -1.95 -11.97
CA CYS A 38 -11.60 -2.89 -12.78
C CYS A 38 -12.46 -3.85 -11.94
N SER A 39 -12.13 -4.07 -10.66
CA SER A 39 -12.90 -4.98 -9.82
C SER A 39 -14.20 -4.33 -9.33
N ASN A 40 -15.31 -4.77 -9.91
CA ASN A 40 -16.64 -4.45 -9.39
C ASN A 40 -16.88 -5.06 -8.01
N LEU A 41 -16.27 -6.22 -7.73
CA LEU A 41 -16.32 -6.87 -6.42
C LEU A 41 -15.72 -5.98 -5.34
N LEU A 42 -14.53 -5.40 -5.57
CA LEU A 42 -13.89 -4.55 -4.58
C LEU A 42 -14.71 -3.28 -4.29
N LYS A 43 -15.31 -2.68 -5.32
CA LYS A 43 -16.25 -1.56 -5.15
C LYS A 43 -17.46 -1.95 -4.31
N HIS A 44 -18.02 -3.14 -4.55
CA HIS A 44 -19.12 -3.66 -3.77
C HIS A 44 -18.72 -3.86 -2.30
N VAL A 45 -17.56 -4.48 -2.05
CA VAL A 45 -17.01 -4.70 -0.70
C VAL A 45 -16.79 -3.37 0.02
N ILE A 46 -16.16 -2.37 -0.61
CA ILE A 46 -15.95 -1.05 -0.02
C ILE A 46 -17.29 -0.39 0.34
N ASN A 47 -18.28 -0.47 -0.54
CA ASN A 47 -19.62 0.06 -0.27
C ASN A 47 -20.34 -0.71 0.84
N ALA A 48 -20.18 -2.03 0.90
CA ALA A 48 -20.73 -2.87 1.96
C ALA A 48 -20.12 -2.53 3.32
N VAL A 49 -18.79 -2.35 3.39
CA VAL A 49 -18.08 -1.89 4.60
C VAL A 49 -18.49 -0.48 4.99
N ARG A 50 -18.62 0.45 4.03
CA ARG A 50 -19.11 1.79 4.34
C ARG A 50 -20.51 1.76 4.94
N LYS A 51 -21.39 0.92 4.38
CA LYS A 51 -22.76 0.75 4.88
C LYS A 51 -22.79 0.08 6.25
N SER A 52 -21.97 -0.96 6.48
CA SER A 52 -21.90 -1.63 7.79
C SER A 52 -21.48 -0.65 8.89
N ILE A 53 -20.49 0.22 8.61
CA ILE A 53 -20.03 1.25 9.56
C ILE A 53 -21.17 2.24 9.89
N MET A 54 -21.98 2.65 8.89
CA MET A 54 -23.09 3.60 9.12
C MET A 54 -24.27 2.97 9.88
N GLU A 55 -24.54 1.69 9.64
CA GLU A 55 -25.65 0.96 10.26
C GLU A 55 -25.24 0.24 11.55
N GLN A 56 -23.99 0.39 11.99
CA GLN A 56 -23.44 -0.36 13.11
C GLN A 56 -24.15 0.00 14.42
N LYS A 57 -24.82 -1.00 15.00
CA LYS A 57 -25.46 -0.91 16.32
C LYS A 57 -24.66 -1.75 17.31
N PHE A 58 -24.06 -1.08 18.28
CA PHE A 58 -23.39 -1.73 19.41
C PHE A 58 -24.42 -2.05 20.48
N GLU A 59 -24.43 -3.30 20.96
CA GLU A 59 -25.33 -3.71 22.05
C GLU A 59 -24.70 -3.49 23.42
N ASN A 60 -23.35 -3.46 23.48
CA ASN A 60 -22.60 -3.36 24.73
C ASN A 60 -21.34 -2.50 24.55
N SER A 61 -20.87 -1.89 25.64
CA SER A 61 -19.63 -1.09 25.67
C SER A 61 -18.38 -1.92 25.35
N GLU A 62 -18.39 -3.23 25.64
CA GLU A 62 -17.32 -4.15 25.26
C GLU A 62 -17.25 -4.38 23.74
N GLU A 63 -18.38 -4.38 23.03
CA GLU A 63 -18.38 -4.49 21.56
C GLU A 63 -17.77 -3.24 20.92
N GLU A 64 -18.11 -2.08 21.46
CA GLU A 64 -17.56 -0.79 21.06
C GLU A 64 -16.04 -0.75 21.30
N ARG A 65 -15.58 -1.24 22.46
CA ARG A 65 -14.14 -1.35 22.77
C ARG A 65 -13.40 -2.25 21.78
N ILE A 66 -13.94 -3.42 21.47
CA ILE A 66 -13.37 -4.34 20.48
C ILE A 66 -13.27 -3.66 19.11
N TYR A 67 -14.37 -3.04 18.66
CA TYR A 67 -14.41 -2.35 17.37
C TYR A 67 -13.38 -1.22 17.29
N TYR A 68 -13.32 -0.35 18.30
CA TYR A 68 -12.37 0.76 18.32
C TYR A 68 -10.92 0.28 18.35
N HIS A 69 -10.62 -0.83 19.03
CA HIS A 69 -9.27 -1.37 19.04
C HIS A 69 -8.77 -1.75 17.63
N TYR A 70 -9.60 -2.43 16.84
CA TYR A 70 -9.27 -2.78 15.46
C TYR A 70 -9.21 -1.55 14.54
N ASN A 71 -10.19 -0.64 14.64
CA ASN A 71 -10.21 0.59 13.85
C ASN A 71 -9.00 1.51 14.16
N TYR A 72 -8.63 1.63 15.43
CA TYR A 72 -7.47 2.41 15.87
C TYR A 72 -6.16 1.82 15.35
N THR A 73 -5.98 0.50 15.49
CA THR A 73 -4.82 -0.21 14.96
C THR A 73 -4.69 -0.01 13.44
N SER A 74 -5.80 -0.10 12.71
CA SER A 74 -5.83 0.14 11.26
C SER A 74 -5.45 1.57 10.88
N LYS A 75 -5.87 2.57 11.68
CA LYS A 75 -5.50 3.98 11.45
C LYS A 75 -4.00 4.20 11.68
N ILE A 76 -3.46 3.70 12.79
CA ILE A 76 -2.01 3.79 13.06
C ILE A 76 -1.22 3.18 11.90
N PHE A 77 -1.60 1.98 11.47
CA PHE A 77 -0.93 1.32 10.34
C PHE A 77 -0.98 2.18 9.07
N THR A 78 -2.14 2.78 8.78
CA THR A 78 -2.32 3.61 7.58
C THR A 78 -1.47 4.88 7.63
N TYR A 79 -1.56 5.65 8.72
CA TYR A 79 -0.77 6.89 8.87
C TYR A 79 0.73 6.60 8.92
N GLY A 80 1.15 5.57 9.65
CA GLY A 80 2.55 5.15 9.75
C GLY A 80 3.10 4.72 8.39
N SER A 81 2.36 3.91 7.63
CA SER A 81 2.79 3.43 6.31
C SER A 81 2.88 4.54 5.28
N ILE A 82 1.91 5.47 5.25
CA ILE A 82 1.95 6.63 4.34
C ILE A 82 3.12 7.56 4.69
N ALA A 83 3.30 7.88 5.97
CA ALA A 83 4.41 8.72 6.42
C ALA A 83 5.78 8.08 6.12
N GLY A 84 5.92 6.78 6.43
CA GLY A 84 7.12 6.02 6.10
C GLY A 84 7.41 6.03 4.61
N MET A 85 6.40 5.85 3.76
CA MET A 85 6.58 5.89 2.31
C MET A 85 7.03 7.27 1.82
N LEU A 86 6.43 8.34 2.32
CA LEU A 86 6.84 9.71 1.97
C LEU A 86 8.32 9.94 2.32
N ILE A 87 8.76 9.50 3.50
CA ILE A 87 10.16 9.59 3.92
C ILE A 87 11.05 8.76 2.98
N THR A 88 10.69 7.51 2.72
CA THR A 88 11.48 6.60 1.85
C THR A 88 11.62 7.15 0.44
N ILE A 89 10.54 7.59 -0.20
CA ILE A 89 10.60 8.13 -1.57
C ILE A 89 11.41 9.42 -1.59
N THR A 90 11.23 10.30 -0.59
CA THR A 90 12.01 11.53 -0.47
C THR A 90 13.51 11.20 -0.37
N LEU A 91 13.90 10.29 0.51
CA LEU A 91 15.29 9.85 0.64
C LEU A 91 15.83 9.28 -0.67
N LEU A 92 15.06 8.43 -1.35
CA LEU A 92 15.47 7.79 -2.60
C LEU A 92 15.66 8.82 -3.72
N TYR A 93 14.78 9.83 -3.79
CA TYR A 93 14.87 10.92 -4.73
C TYR A 93 16.07 11.85 -4.45
N PHE A 94 16.30 12.23 -3.19
CA PHE A 94 17.40 13.15 -2.83
C PHE A 94 18.79 12.48 -2.75
N ARG A 95 18.88 11.17 -2.56
CA ARG A 95 20.15 10.42 -2.48
C ARG A 95 21.13 10.69 -3.65
N PRO A 96 20.73 10.65 -4.93
CA PRO A 96 21.63 10.97 -6.04
C PRO A 96 22.08 12.44 -6.04
N LEU A 97 21.22 13.38 -5.65
CA LEU A 97 21.57 14.81 -5.55
C LEU A 97 22.62 15.07 -4.47
N LEU A 98 22.51 14.39 -3.32
CA LEU A 98 23.51 14.48 -2.25
C LEU A 98 24.88 13.94 -2.70
N ARG A 99 24.91 12.80 -3.43
CA ARG A 99 26.16 12.27 -4.02
C ARG A 99 26.78 13.18 -5.05
N PHE A 100 25.97 13.84 -5.88
CA PHE A 100 26.46 14.84 -6.84
C PHE A 100 27.10 16.03 -6.10
N SER A 101 26.44 16.53 -5.05
CA SER A 101 26.96 17.67 -4.27
C SER A 101 28.25 17.35 -3.51
N THR A 102 28.43 16.11 -3.02
CA THR A 102 29.67 15.69 -2.35
C THR A 102 30.78 15.30 -3.32
N SER A 103 30.44 14.74 -4.50
CA SER A 103 31.42 14.45 -5.55
C SER A 103 32.04 15.71 -6.13
N ASN A 104 31.32 16.84 -6.22
CA ASN A 104 31.91 18.11 -6.66
C ASN A 104 33.00 18.65 -5.71
N GLN A 105 33.13 18.10 -4.50
CA GLN A 105 34.22 18.43 -3.57
C GLN A 105 35.43 17.48 -3.71
N VAL A 106 35.28 16.34 -4.39
CA VAL A 106 36.32 15.32 -4.55
C VAL A 106 36.41 14.92 -6.02
N LEU A 107 37.45 15.42 -6.68
CA LEU A 107 38.05 14.92 -7.92
C LEU A 107 37.56 15.52 -9.24
N HIS A 108 38.38 16.43 -9.74
CA HIS A 108 38.32 17.08 -11.05
C HIS A 108 38.67 16.14 -12.24
N ASN A 109 38.68 14.80 -12.09
CA ASN A 109 39.36 13.92 -13.08
C ASN A 109 38.65 12.62 -13.50
N ASP A 110 37.40 12.34 -13.10
CA ASP A 110 36.69 11.17 -13.64
C ASP A 110 35.32 11.55 -14.23
N THR A 111 34.98 10.85 -15.32
CA THR A 111 33.74 11.01 -16.09
C THR A 111 32.55 10.81 -15.15
N GLN A 112 31.91 11.91 -14.72
CA GLN A 112 30.80 11.84 -13.77
C GLN A 112 29.60 11.16 -14.43
N PHE A 113 29.38 9.89 -14.09
CA PHE A 113 28.14 9.19 -14.43
C PHE A 113 26.99 9.80 -13.61
N PHE A 114 26.15 10.59 -14.27
CA PHE A 114 24.92 11.12 -13.70
C PHE A 114 24.02 9.96 -13.21
N MET A 115 23.92 9.80 -11.89
CA MET A 115 23.11 8.73 -11.29
C MET A 115 21.66 9.20 -11.12
N LEU A 116 20.73 8.59 -11.85
CA LEU A 116 19.30 8.89 -11.73
C LEU A 116 18.71 8.29 -10.43
N PRO A 117 17.62 8.88 -9.89
CA PRO A 117 16.90 8.35 -8.73
C PRO A 117 16.35 6.93 -8.93
N TYR A 118 15.90 6.64 -10.15
CA TYR A 118 15.39 5.34 -10.55
C TYR A 118 16.22 4.82 -11.71
N ARG A 119 16.52 3.53 -11.71
CA ARG A 119 17.31 2.92 -12.79
C ARG A 119 16.42 2.62 -13.98
N VAL A 120 16.65 3.38 -15.03
CA VAL A 120 15.96 3.24 -16.31
C VAL A 120 17.00 3.31 -17.41
N HIS A 121 16.91 2.40 -18.37
CA HIS A 121 17.71 2.49 -19.57
C HIS A 121 17.37 3.79 -20.30
N ILE A 122 18.39 4.60 -20.60
CA ILE A 122 18.25 5.88 -21.27
C ILE A 122 18.70 5.69 -22.73
N PHE A 123 17.80 5.92 -23.69
CA PHE A 123 18.12 5.82 -25.12
C PHE A 123 18.88 7.04 -25.67
N PHE A 124 19.19 8.03 -24.83
CA PHE A 124 19.85 9.29 -25.21
C PHE A 124 20.95 9.62 -24.21
N ASP A 125 22.05 10.21 -24.70
CA ASP A 125 23.18 10.59 -23.87
C ASP A 125 22.80 11.68 -22.85
N THR A 126 22.86 11.33 -21.57
CA THR A 126 22.74 12.27 -20.43
C THR A 126 24.08 12.93 -20.10
N THR A 127 24.80 13.42 -21.10
CA THR A 127 26.08 14.14 -20.90
C THR A 127 25.87 15.63 -20.59
N ASN A 128 24.68 16.16 -20.90
CA ASN A 128 24.35 17.58 -20.73
C ASN A 128 23.43 17.81 -19.52
N ASN A 129 23.75 18.83 -18.70
CA ASN A 129 22.98 19.22 -17.50
C ASN A 129 21.49 19.45 -17.81
N TYR A 130 21.15 19.97 -18.99
CA TYR A 130 19.75 20.17 -19.40
C TYR A 130 18.99 18.84 -19.56
N THR A 131 19.61 17.83 -20.19
CA THR A 131 19.02 16.49 -20.35
C THR A 131 18.85 15.81 -19.00
N TYR A 132 19.79 16.00 -18.08
CA TYR A 132 19.70 15.47 -16.71
C TYR A 132 18.49 16.05 -15.94
N ILE A 133 18.30 17.38 -15.97
CA ILE A 133 17.15 18.04 -15.33
C ILE A 133 15.82 17.58 -15.97
N LEU A 134 15.77 17.44 -17.29
CA LEU A 134 14.57 16.95 -17.99
C LEU A 134 14.23 15.51 -17.60
N MET A 135 15.23 14.63 -17.49
CA MET A 135 15.02 13.25 -17.03
C MET A 135 14.51 13.22 -15.58
N TYR A 136 15.06 14.07 -14.73
CA TYR A 136 14.62 14.21 -13.34
C TYR A 136 13.15 14.63 -13.25
N LEU A 137 12.72 15.60 -14.08
CA LEU A 137 11.33 16.02 -14.18
C LEU A 137 10.42 14.91 -14.76
N TYR A 138 10.91 14.14 -15.73
CA TYR A 138 10.20 12.98 -16.29
C TYR A 138 9.98 11.86 -15.27
N LEU A 139 10.90 11.68 -14.32
CA LEU A 139 10.81 10.68 -13.26
C LEU A 139 9.91 11.11 -12.09
N PHE A 140 9.56 12.40 -11.98
CA PHE A 140 8.73 12.94 -10.91
C PHE A 140 7.38 12.21 -10.72
N PRO A 141 6.62 11.82 -11.78
CA PRO A 141 5.37 11.07 -11.62
C PRO A 141 5.54 9.72 -10.90
N MET A 142 6.73 9.12 -10.89
CA MET A 142 6.99 7.87 -10.16
C MET A 142 6.84 8.05 -8.65
N PHE A 143 7.04 9.27 -8.14
CA PHE A 143 6.73 9.65 -6.76
C PHE A 143 5.25 9.43 -6.44
N TYR A 144 4.36 9.90 -7.32
CA TYR A 144 2.92 9.75 -7.17
C TYR A 144 2.48 8.29 -7.26
N VAL A 145 3.01 7.54 -8.24
CA VAL A 145 2.73 6.10 -8.40
C VAL A 145 3.07 5.31 -7.13
N SER A 146 4.20 5.64 -6.50
CA SER A 146 4.64 5.01 -5.26
C SER A 146 3.71 5.29 -4.07
N ILE A 147 3.16 6.50 -3.97
CA ILE A 147 2.15 6.83 -2.96
C ILE A 147 0.85 6.07 -3.23
N CYS A 148 0.41 6.00 -4.48
CA CYS A 148 -0.78 5.24 -4.86
C CYS A 148 -0.65 3.75 -4.51
N HIS A 149 0.52 3.17 -4.71
CA HIS A 149 0.81 1.79 -4.32
C HIS A 149 0.57 1.57 -2.82
N MET A 150 1.16 2.42 -1.98
CA MET A 150 0.98 2.29 -0.53
C MET A 150 -0.44 2.57 -0.09
N ALA A 151 -1.13 3.54 -0.69
CA ALA A 151 -2.55 3.78 -0.41
C ALA A 151 -3.42 2.55 -0.72
N ALA A 152 -3.11 1.84 -1.81
CA ALA A 152 -3.80 0.61 -2.19
C ALA A 152 -3.54 -0.54 -1.19
N ILE A 153 -2.30 -0.72 -0.73
CA ILE A 153 -1.98 -1.69 0.32
C ILE A 153 -2.70 -1.35 1.62
N CYS A 154 -2.68 -0.07 2.03
CA CYS A 154 -3.41 0.39 3.22
C CYS A 154 -4.91 0.11 3.12
N LEU A 155 -5.52 0.31 1.94
CA LEU A 155 -6.93 -0.01 1.72
C LEU A 155 -7.23 -1.50 1.96
N LEU A 156 -6.37 -2.41 1.46
CA LEU A 156 -6.53 -3.84 1.72
C LEU A 156 -6.41 -4.17 3.21
N VAL A 157 -5.43 -3.58 3.89
CA VAL A 157 -5.21 -3.79 5.32
C VAL A 157 -6.40 -3.27 6.16
N ILE A 158 -6.96 -2.11 5.79
CA ILE A 158 -8.17 -1.57 6.43
C ILE A 158 -9.35 -2.53 6.28
N LEU A 159 -9.57 -3.10 5.08
CA LEU A 159 -10.63 -4.07 4.85
C LEU A 159 -10.45 -5.33 5.70
N VAL A 160 -9.22 -5.84 5.80
CA VAL A 160 -8.90 -6.99 6.65
C VAL A 160 -9.18 -6.69 8.12
N PHE A 161 -8.72 -5.54 8.63
CA PHE A 161 -8.98 -5.16 10.02
C PHE A 161 -10.46 -4.97 10.31
N HIS A 162 -11.24 -4.41 9.37
CA HIS A 162 -12.69 -4.30 9.52
C HIS A 162 -13.34 -5.67 9.63
N ILE A 163 -13.01 -6.61 8.74
CA ILE A 163 -13.55 -7.98 8.78
C ILE A 163 -13.15 -8.68 10.09
N CYS A 164 -11.88 -8.56 10.51
CA CYS A 164 -11.42 -9.11 11.79
C CYS A 164 -12.17 -8.52 12.99
N GLY A 165 -12.46 -7.21 12.96
CA GLY A 165 -13.27 -6.53 13.98
C GLY A 165 -14.69 -7.08 14.05
N GLU A 166 -15.37 -7.20 12.91
CA GLU A 166 -16.72 -7.78 12.82
C GLU A 166 -16.75 -9.23 13.31
N LEU A 167 -15.78 -10.05 12.90
CA LEU A 167 -15.67 -11.44 13.37
C LEU A 167 -15.40 -11.54 14.87
N SER A 168 -14.62 -10.60 15.43
CA SER A 168 -14.36 -10.55 16.87
C SER A 168 -15.62 -10.16 17.66
N ILE A 169 -16.40 -9.20 17.18
CA ILE A 169 -17.70 -8.84 17.77
C ILE A 169 -18.66 -10.03 17.70
N LEU A 170 -18.71 -10.71 16.55
CA LEU A 170 -19.54 -11.90 16.37
C LEU A 170 -19.16 -13.00 17.36
N SER A 171 -17.86 -13.27 17.53
CA SER A 171 -17.34 -14.24 18.50
C SER A 171 -17.71 -13.87 19.94
N TYR A 172 -17.61 -12.58 20.29
CA TYR A 172 -18.04 -12.05 21.58
C TYR A 172 -19.53 -12.30 21.84
N ARG A 173 -20.38 -12.00 20.85
CA ARG A 173 -21.84 -12.22 20.94
C ARG A 173 -22.19 -13.68 21.12
N ILE A 174 -21.53 -14.60 20.41
CA ILE A 174 -21.76 -16.04 20.53
C ILE A 174 -21.38 -16.54 21.94
N LYS A 175 -20.24 -16.08 22.47
CA LYS A 175 -19.80 -16.46 23.82
C LYS A 175 -20.77 -15.97 24.90
N ASN A 176 -21.34 -14.79 24.72
CA ASN A 176 -22.28 -14.18 25.66
C ASN A 176 -23.75 -14.43 25.31
N VAL A 177 -24.05 -15.39 24.42
CA VAL A 177 -25.44 -15.73 24.05
C VAL A 177 -26.17 -16.50 25.16
N ARG A 178 -25.42 -17.16 26.07
CA ARG A 178 -25.98 -17.97 27.17
C ARG A 178 -26.76 -17.17 28.21
N THR A 179 -26.61 -15.85 28.23
CA THR A 179 -27.35 -14.93 29.11
C THR A 179 -28.74 -14.55 28.58
N TYR A 180 -29.14 -15.03 27.40
CA TYR A 180 -30.43 -14.71 26.76
C TYR A 180 -31.43 -15.87 26.82
N SER A 181 -32.73 -15.55 26.75
CA SER A 181 -33.83 -16.54 26.78
C SER A 181 -33.88 -17.38 25.49
N GLN A 182 -34.33 -18.64 25.58
CA GLN A 182 -34.23 -19.60 24.46
C GLN A 182 -34.87 -19.14 23.14
N ASP A 183 -35.96 -18.38 23.17
CA ASP A 183 -36.62 -17.88 21.95
C ASP A 183 -35.83 -16.79 21.24
N THR A 184 -35.03 -15.98 21.96
CA THR A 184 -34.17 -14.95 21.33
C THR A 184 -32.86 -15.49 20.77
N ILE A 185 -32.46 -16.70 21.17
CA ILE A 185 -31.23 -17.35 20.70
C ILE A 185 -31.38 -17.80 19.25
N VAL A 186 -32.53 -18.36 18.86
CA VAL A 186 -32.75 -18.88 17.50
C VAL A 186 -32.74 -17.75 16.46
N ASP A 187 -33.40 -16.63 16.75
CA ASP A 187 -33.42 -15.48 15.85
C ASP A 187 -32.07 -14.76 15.78
N ARG A 188 -31.28 -14.76 16.87
CA ARG A 188 -29.92 -14.24 16.85
C ARG A 188 -28.94 -15.13 16.11
N ILE A 189 -29.01 -16.45 16.26
CA ILE A 189 -28.20 -17.38 15.47
C ILE A 189 -28.51 -17.21 13.99
N ARG A 190 -29.79 -17.06 13.63
CA ARG A 190 -30.20 -16.76 12.24
C ARG A 190 -29.64 -15.42 11.75
N SER A 191 -29.62 -14.39 12.60
CA SER A 191 -29.00 -13.09 12.32
C SER A 191 -27.48 -13.21 12.13
N PHE A 192 -26.79 -13.96 12.99
CA PHE A 192 -25.36 -14.22 12.91
C PHE A 192 -24.95 -15.00 11.67
N VAL A 193 -25.72 -16.03 11.31
CA VAL A 193 -25.51 -16.78 10.07
C VAL A 193 -25.72 -15.88 8.84
N ARG A 194 -26.74 -15.02 8.84
CA ARG A 194 -26.93 -14.03 7.75
C ARG A 194 -25.81 -13.01 7.68
N MET A 195 -25.33 -12.52 8.83
CA MET A 195 -24.22 -11.57 8.90
C MET A 195 -22.94 -12.21 8.38
N HIS A 196 -22.68 -13.47 8.75
CA HIS A 196 -21.51 -14.20 8.29
C HIS A 196 -21.59 -14.52 6.79
N LEU A 197 -22.77 -14.91 6.28
CA LEU A 197 -23.01 -15.09 4.86
C LEU A 197 -22.84 -13.79 4.07
N LYS A 198 -23.25 -12.64 4.61
CA LYS A 198 -23.09 -11.30 4.00
C LYS A 198 -21.64 -10.78 4.04
N ILE A 199 -20.79 -11.35 4.90
CA ILE A 199 -19.35 -11.03 4.94
C ILE A 199 -18.59 -11.91 3.94
N ILE A 200 -19.05 -13.14 3.72
CA ILE A 200 -18.43 -14.14 2.83
C ILE A 200 -18.87 -13.97 1.36
N TRP A 201 -20.07 -13.42 1.12
CA TRP A 201 -20.72 -13.23 -0.18
C TRP A 201 -21.25 -11.80 -0.32
#